data_AF-A0A852R2N7-F1
#
_entry.id   AF-A0A852R2N7-F1
#
_cell.length_a   1.000
_cell.length_b   1.000
_cell.length_c   1.000
_cell.angle_alpha   90.00
_cell.angle_beta   90.00
_cell.angle_gamma   90.00
#
_symmetry.space_group_name_H-M   'P 1'
#
loop_
_entity.id
_entity.type
_entity.pdbx_description
1 polymer ?
#
loop_
_entity_poly.entity_id
_entity_poly.type
_entity_poly.pdbx_seq_one_letter_code
_entity_poly.pdbx_strand_id
1 'polypeptide(L)'
;MKHPIPAVAAVALTALLLAGCAGSGEPPAPTESKPSAEEIKQFITDGTLPAGFPQDAEGVRVIQQGAQIAASWKGSPIDADCVPSTDGPGAYASALLLMDVGIQQAEKCGDIWQASQADGSRIFWNTSREA
;
A
#
# COMPACT_ATOMS: atom_id res chain seq x y z
N MET A 1 -3.56 57.91 -52.74
CA MET A 1 -4.84 58.30 -52.08
C MET A 1 -5.40 57.08 -51.36
N LYS A 2 -6.05 57.30 -50.20
CA LYS A 2 -6.82 56.37 -49.34
C LYS A 2 -6.05 55.48 -48.35
N HIS A 3 -6.07 55.94 -47.09
CA HIS A 3 -5.96 55.20 -45.83
C HIS A 3 -7.24 54.35 -45.57
N PRO A 4 -7.45 53.77 -44.37
CA PRO A 4 -6.76 52.65 -43.70
C PRO A 4 -7.79 51.60 -43.18
N ILE A 5 -7.42 50.40 -42.71
CA ILE A 5 -8.12 49.74 -41.57
C ILE A 5 -7.11 48.87 -40.80
N PRO A 6 -7.03 49.00 -39.45
CA PRO A 6 -6.00 48.41 -38.61
C PRO A 6 -6.39 47.07 -37.98
N ALA A 7 -5.39 46.45 -37.35
CA ALA A 7 -5.48 45.54 -36.20
C ALA A 7 -6.17 44.19 -36.41
N VAL A 8 -5.36 43.12 -36.35
CA VAL A 8 -5.57 42.11 -35.30
C VAL A 8 -4.19 41.76 -34.76
N ALA A 9 -3.91 42.21 -33.54
CA ALA A 9 -2.81 41.68 -32.75
C ALA A 9 -3.10 40.19 -32.54
N ALA A 10 -2.35 39.32 -33.22
CA ALA A 10 -2.32 37.92 -32.90
C ALA A 10 -1.61 37.78 -31.55
N VAL A 11 -2.38 37.90 -30.46
CA VAL A 11 -1.99 37.40 -29.16
C VAL A 11 -1.95 35.88 -29.31
N ALA A 12 -0.82 35.36 -29.77
CA ALA A 12 -0.51 33.95 -29.67
C ALA A 12 -0.34 33.65 -28.18
N LEU A 13 -1.45 33.29 -27.53
CA LEU A 13 -1.50 32.61 -26.25
C LEU A 13 -0.86 31.22 -26.43
N THR A 14 0.48 31.17 -26.51
CA THR A 14 1.29 29.94 -26.46
C THR A 14 1.65 29.58 -25.02
N ALA A 15 0.71 29.71 -24.09
CA ALA A 15 0.96 29.49 -22.67
C ALA A 15 -0.12 28.67 -21.98
N LEU A 16 -0.67 27.64 -22.63
CA LEU A 16 -1.56 26.65 -21.97
C LEU A 16 -1.38 25.26 -22.59
N LEU A 17 -0.15 24.72 -22.52
CA LEU A 17 0.11 23.28 -22.79
C LEU A 17 0.95 22.61 -21.68
N LEU A 18 1.05 23.22 -20.50
CA LEU A 18 1.78 22.68 -19.35
C LEU A 18 0.89 22.17 -18.20
N ALA A 19 -0.43 22.20 -18.35
CA ALA A 19 -1.34 21.63 -17.36
C ALA A 19 -1.90 20.31 -17.90
N GLY A 20 -1.17 19.22 -17.68
CA GLY A 20 -1.67 17.90 -18.09
C GLY A 20 -0.77 16.68 -17.90
N CYS A 21 0.31 16.76 -17.11
CA CYS A 21 1.03 15.57 -16.64
C CYS A 21 1.48 15.79 -15.19
N ALA A 22 0.53 16.07 -14.30
CA ALA A 22 0.70 15.95 -12.86
C ALA A 22 -0.37 14.95 -12.39
N GLY A 23 -0.05 13.75 -11.93
CA GLY A 23 1.24 13.09 -11.88
C GLY A 23 1.00 11.59 -11.81
N SER A 24 1.80 10.84 -12.54
CA SER A 24 2.12 9.47 -12.17
C SER A 24 3.51 9.56 -11.54
N GLY A 25 3.58 10.23 -10.39
CA GLY A 25 4.81 10.21 -9.59
C GLY A 25 5.11 8.77 -9.24
N GLU A 26 6.38 8.38 -9.38
CA GLU A 26 6.83 7.07 -8.92
C GLU A 26 6.31 6.83 -7.49
N PRO A 27 5.75 5.66 -7.18
CA PRO A 27 5.27 5.38 -5.83
C PRO A 27 6.36 5.72 -4.81
N PRO A 28 6.01 6.29 -3.63
CA PRO A 28 7.02 6.59 -2.61
C PRO A 28 7.84 5.33 -2.32
N ALA A 29 9.11 5.47 -1.95
CA ALA A 29 9.89 4.30 -1.57
C ALA A 29 9.23 3.59 -0.37
N PRO A 30 9.18 2.25 -0.33
CA PRO A 30 8.70 1.53 0.84
C PRO A 30 9.52 1.90 2.08
N THR A 31 8.84 2.07 3.22
CA THR A 31 9.46 2.27 4.53
C THR A 31 9.26 1.01 5.37
N GLU A 32 10.25 0.63 6.17
CA GLU A 32 10.15 -0.49 7.11
C GLU A 32 10.25 0.01 8.55
N SER A 33 9.44 -0.57 9.44
CA SER A 33 9.47 -0.33 10.88
C SER A 33 9.32 -1.63 11.68
N LYS A 34 9.79 -1.60 12.93
CA LYS A 34 9.66 -2.68 13.93
C LYS A 34 8.96 -2.11 15.16
N PRO A 35 7.64 -1.91 15.12
CA PRO A 35 6.92 -1.20 16.17
C PRO A 35 6.95 -1.97 17.50
N SER A 36 7.00 -1.20 18.59
CA SER A 36 6.72 -1.68 19.95
C SER A 36 5.26 -2.10 20.13
N ALA A 37 4.95 -2.75 21.25
CA ALA A 37 3.58 -3.16 21.56
C ALA A 37 2.61 -1.97 21.66
N GLU A 38 3.08 -0.84 22.19
CA GLU A 38 2.32 0.41 22.26
C GLU A 38 2.06 0.99 20.87
N GLU A 39 3.07 0.99 19.99
CA GLU A 39 2.92 1.44 18.60
C GLU A 39 1.98 0.54 17.80
N ILE A 40 2.00 -0.77 18.02
CA ILE A 40 1.05 -1.71 17.40
C ILE A 40 -0.39 -1.33 17.77
N LYS A 41 -0.66 -1.05 19.05
CA LYS A 41 -2.00 -0.59 19.50
C LYS A 41 -2.41 0.71 18.83
N GLN A 42 -1.46 1.64 18.67
CA GLN A 42 -1.70 2.89 17.97
C GLN A 42 -2.01 2.65 16.48
N PHE A 43 -1.24 1.79 15.80
CA PHE A 43 -1.49 1.45 14.39
C PHE A 43 -2.84 0.78 14.16
N ILE A 44 -3.30 -0.05 15.09
CA ILE A 44 -4.65 -0.63 15.03
C ILE A 44 -5.71 0.48 15.19
N THR A 45 -5.51 1.38 16.15
CA THR A 45 -6.43 2.50 16.43
C THR A 45 -6.53 3.45 15.23
N ASP A 46 -5.41 3.72 14.56
CA ASP A 46 -5.33 4.61 13.40
C ASP A 46 -5.76 3.93 12.10
N GLY A 47 -6.14 2.64 12.14
CA GLY A 47 -6.57 1.86 10.97
C GLY A 47 -5.44 1.49 10.02
N THR A 48 -4.18 1.66 10.44
CA THR A 48 -2.99 1.21 9.71
C THR A 48 -2.93 -0.31 9.72
N LEU A 49 -3.06 -0.92 10.91
CA LEU A 49 -3.23 -2.36 11.06
C LEU A 49 -4.73 -2.70 11.22
N PRO A 50 -5.17 -3.89 10.78
CA PRO A 50 -6.57 -4.28 10.90
C PRO A 50 -7.02 -4.42 12.37
N ALA A 51 -8.29 -4.18 12.65
CA ALA A 51 -8.86 -4.26 14.01
C ALA A 51 -8.66 -5.64 14.68
N GLY A 52 -8.64 -6.71 13.87
CA GLY A 52 -8.39 -8.08 14.34
C GLY A 52 -6.91 -8.45 14.46
N PHE A 53 -5.98 -7.49 14.39
CA PHE A 53 -4.55 -7.80 14.50
C PHE A 53 -4.23 -8.41 15.88
N PRO A 54 -3.50 -9.53 15.92
CA PRO A 54 -3.37 -10.35 17.12
C PRO A 54 -2.59 -9.65 18.24
N GLN A 55 -3.07 -9.79 19.49
CA GLN A 55 -2.40 -9.23 20.68
C GLN A 55 -1.18 -10.04 21.12
N ASP A 56 -1.10 -11.30 20.71
CA ASP A 56 0.05 -12.19 20.91
C ASP A 56 1.10 -12.08 19.79
N ALA A 57 1.00 -11.05 18.93
CA ALA A 57 1.93 -10.86 17.83
C ALA A 57 3.34 -10.52 18.33
N GLU A 58 4.31 -11.36 17.97
CA GLU A 58 5.72 -11.18 18.29
C GLU A 58 6.54 -10.85 17.04
N GLY A 59 7.60 -10.05 17.23
CA GLY A 59 8.56 -9.75 16.17
C GLY A 59 7.96 -9.02 14.97
N VAL A 60 6.95 -8.18 15.22
CA VAL A 60 6.20 -7.48 14.16
C VAL A 60 7.14 -6.61 13.33
N ARG A 61 7.09 -6.79 12.01
CA ARG A 61 7.69 -5.89 11.02
C ARG A 61 6.58 -5.33 10.15
N VAL A 62 6.56 -4.02 9.94
CA VAL A 62 5.57 -3.34 9.11
C VAL A 62 6.28 -2.63 7.97
N ILE A 63 5.72 -2.75 6.77
CA ILE A 63 6.14 -1.98 5.60
C ILE A 63 4.99 -1.18 5.08
N GLN A 64 5.27 0.08 4.79
CA GLN A 64 4.32 0.99 4.17
C GLN A 64 4.86 1.58 2.87
N GLN A 65 4.01 1.61 1.85
CA GLN A 65 4.22 2.32 0.58
C GLN A 65 2.96 3.12 0.24
N GLY A 66 2.89 4.37 0.69
CA GLY A 66 1.67 5.17 0.60
C GLY A 66 0.54 4.54 1.41
N ALA A 67 -0.57 4.15 0.76
CA ALA A 67 -1.70 3.46 1.40
C ALA A 67 -1.54 1.93 1.47
N GLN A 68 -0.49 1.39 0.83
CA GLN A 68 -0.19 -0.03 0.87
C GLN A 68 0.57 -0.36 2.14
N ILE A 69 0.13 -1.39 2.83
CA ILE A 69 0.75 -1.94 4.02
C ILE A 69 0.91 -3.46 3.87
N ALA A 70 2.05 -3.93 4.38
CA ALA A 70 2.31 -5.32 4.64
C ALA A 70 2.90 -5.47 6.03
N ALA A 71 2.64 -6.58 6.71
CA ALA A 71 3.34 -6.91 7.94
C ALA A 71 3.64 -8.39 8.06
N SER A 72 4.67 -8.72 8.85
CA SER A 72 5.02 -10.09 9.25
C SER A 72 5.10 -10.20 10.76
N TRP A 73 4.65 -11.32 11.33
CA TRP A 73 4.71 -11.58 12.78
C TRP A 73 4.72 -13.08 13.09
N LYS A 74 5.02 -13.45 14.34
CA LYS A 74 4.71 -14.77 14.91
C LYS A 74 3.52 -14.67 15.85
N GLY A 75 2.67 -15.71 15.87
CA GLY A 75 1.50 -15.76 16.75
C GLY A 75 0.24 -16.21 16.04
N SER A 76 -0.91 -15.83 16.61
CA SER A 76 -2.24 -16.13 16.08
C SER A 76 -2.50 -15.45 14.72
N PRO A 77 -3.45 -15.94 13.90
CA PRO A 77 -3.90 -15.24 12.70
C PRO A 77 -4.61 -13.93 13.05
N ILE A 78 -4.82 -13.09 12.04
CA ILE A 78 -5.75 -11.96 12.20
C ILE A 78 -7.14 -12.53 12.42
N ASP A 79 -7.81 -12.06 13.47
CA ASP A 79 -9.19 -12.43 13.80
C ASP A 79 -10.15 -11.72 12.83
N ALA A 80 -10.48 -12.42 11.75
CA ALA A 80 -11.36 -11.95 10.70
C ALA A 80 -12.01 -13.13 9.97
N ASP A 81 -13.17 -12.89 9.37
CA ASP A 81 -13.79 -13.85 8.45
C ASP A 81 -13.00 -13.90 7.14
N CYS A 82 -12.25 -14.99 6.95
CA CYS A 82 -11.37 -15.18 5.81
C CYS A 82 -11.84 -16.32 4.91
N VAL A 83 -11.57 -16.19 3.61
CA VAL A 83 -11.81 -17.24 2.62
C VAL A 83 -10.50 -17.61 1.92
N PRO A 84 -10.31 -18.88 1.51
CA PRO A 84 -9.13 -19.28 0.75
C PRO A 84 -8.92 -18.41 -0.50
N SER A 85 -7.68 -18.03 -0.77
CA SER A 85 -7.29 -17.17 -1.90
C SER A 85 -6.07 -17.73 -2.61
N THR A 86 -6.05 -17.63 -3.94
CA THR A 86 -4.87 -17.89 -4.76
C THR A 86 -4.11 -16.62 -5.14
N ASP A 87 -4.63 -15.44 -4.75
CA ASP A 87 -3.97 -14.17 -4.98
C ASP A 87 -2.73 -14.04 -4.09
N GLY A 88 -1.61 -13.66 -4.70
CA GLY A 88 -0.35 -13.41 -4.01
C GLY A 88 -0.12 -11.93 -3.69
N PRO A 89 0.92 -11.62 -2.90
CA PRO A 89 1.33 -10.25 -2.68
C PRO A 89 1.77 -9.55 -3.97
N GLY A 90 1.42 -8.26 -4.10
CA GLY A 90 1.97 -7.41 -5.15
C GLY A 90 3.45 -7.10 -4.93
N ALA A 91 4.14 -6.54 -5.93
CA ALA A 91 5.59 -6.34 -5.92
C ALA A 91 6.13 -5.57 -4.69
N TYR A 92 5.35 -4.61 -4.16
CA TYR A 92 5.70 -3.84 -2.96
C TYR A 92 5.79 -4.70 -1.70
N ALA A 93 4.92 -5.72 -1.59
CA ALA A 93 4.88 -6.66 -0.48
C ALA A 93 5.84 -7.84 -0.74
N SER A 94 6.06 -8.22 -2.00
CA SER A 94 6.94 -9.32 -2.39
C SER A 94 8.37 -9.15 -1.88
N ALA A 95 8.94 -7.94 -1.92
CA ALA A 95 10.32 -7.71 -1.45
C ALA A 95 10.50 -7.94 0.06
N LEU A 96 9.44 -7.87 0.85
CA LEU A 96 9.53 -7.93 2.31
C LEU A 96 8.86 -9.16 2.92
N LEU A 97 7.96 -9.79 2.17
CA LEU A 97 7.23 -10.98 2.57
C LEU A 97 7.86 -12.28 2.02
N LEU A 98 8.82 -12.21 1.09
CA LEU A 98 9.37 -13.38 0.39
C LEU A 98 10.88 -13.63 0.58
N MET A 99 11.54 -13.05 1.59
CA MET A 99 13.00 -13.18 1.65
C MET A 99 13.53 -14.55 2.09
N ASP A 100 12.83 -15.36 2.90
CA ASP A 100 13.40 -16.63 3.37
C ASP A 100 12.41 -17.81 3.56
N VAL A 101 11.09 -17.59 3.45
CA VAL A 101 10.09 -18.61 3.81
C VAL A 101 8.88 -18.56 2.87
N GLY A 102 8.62 -19.66 2.16
CA GLY A 102 7.50 -19.77 1.22
C GLY A 102 6.13 -19.64 1.90
N ILE A 103 5.20 -18.98 1.20
CA ILE A 103 3.78 -18.90 1.56
C ILE A 103 3.14 -20.28 1.40
N GLN A 104 2.44 -20.78 2.42
CA GLN A 104 1.75 -22.07 2.36
C GLN A 104 0.28 -21.93 1.98
N GLN A 105 -0.44 -21.07 2.70
CA GLN A 105 -1.87 -20.85 2.51
C GLN A 105 -2.17 -19.36 2.64
N ALA A 106 -2.76 -18.78 1.60
CA ALA A 106 -3.23 -17.41 1.60
C ALA A 106 -4.76 -17.38 1.72
N GLU A 107 -5.26 -16.40 2.45
CA GLU A 107 -6.68 -16.17 2.69
C GLU A 107 -6.99 -14.69 2.51
N LYS A 108 -8.16 -14.38 1.98
CA LYS A 108 -8.67 -13.01 1.86
C LYS A 108 -9.66 -12.73 2.99
N CYS A 109 -9.40 -11.67 3.74
CA CYS A 109 -10.17 -11.24 4.90
C CYS A 109 -10.67 -9.82 4.67
N GLY A 110 -11.79 -9.67 3.95
CA GLY A 110 -12.26 -8.36 3.49
C GLY A 110 -11.28 -7.73 2.47
N ASP A 111 -10.70 -6.58 2.82
CA ASP A 111 -9.77 -5.81 1.96
C ASP A 111 -8.29 -6.21 2.12
N ILE A 112 -7.99 -7.15 3.02
CA ILE A 112 -6.63 -7.62 3.25
C ILE A 112 -6.50 -9.09 2.88
N TRP A 113 -5.27 -9.50 2.66
CA TRP A 113 -4.88 -10.90 2.56
C TRP A 113 -3.98 -11.22 3.73
N GLN A 114 -4.13 -12.41 4.28
CA GLN A 114 -3.18 -12.97 5.24
C GLN A 114 -2.68 -14.32 4.74
N ALA A 115 -1.49 -14.71 5.16
CA ALA A 115 -0.96 -16.02 4.84
C ALA A 115 -0.06 -16.57 5.93
N SER A 116 0.01 -17.89 6.02
CA SER A 116 1.00 -18.61 6.83
C SER A 116 2.27 -18.88 6.05
N GLN A 117 3.41 -18.84 6.74
CA GLN A 117 4.72 -19.21 6.21
C GLN A 117 5.20 -20.52 6.86
N ALA A 118 6.11 -21.22 6.18
CA ALA A 118 6.59 -22.54 6.60
C ALA A 118 7.36 -22.57 7.94
N ASP A 119 7.83 -21.43 8.44
CA ASP A 119 8.52 -21.30 9.73
C ASP A 119 7.55 -20.98 10.89
N GLY A 120 6.25 -21.02 10.62
CA GLY A 120 5.18 -20.71 11.58
C GLY A 120 4.93 -19.21 11.76
N SER A 121 5.65 -18.35 11.04
CA SER A 121 5.30 -16.93 10.96
C SER A 121 4.11 -16.70 10.03
N ARG A 122 3.61 -15.48 10.07
CA ARG A 122 2.43 -15.03 9.35
C ARG A 122 2.72 -13.71 8.68
N ILE A 123 2.02 -13.47 7.59
CA ILE A 123 2.09 -12.23 6.83
C ILE A 123 0.70 -11.73 6.51
N PHE A 124 0.58 -10.42 6.32
CA PHE A 124 -0.59 -9.83 5.70
C PHE A 124 -0.17 -8.73 4.73
N TRP A 125 -1.02 -8.45 3.75
CA TRP A 125 -0.88 -7.31 2.85
C TRP A 125 -2.25 -6.80 2.41
N ASN A 126 -2.36 -5.51 2.11
CA ASN A 126 -3.51 -4.95 1.40
C ASN A 126 -3.07 -4.52 -0.01
N THR A 127 -3.84 -4.84 -1.04
CA THR A 127 -3.64 -4.12 -2.31
C THR A 127 -4.23 -2.73 -2.10
N SER A 128 -3.51 -1.67 -2.46
CA SER A 128 -4.05 -0.30 -2.37
C SER A 128 -5.44 -0.29 -2.98
N ARG A 129 -6.46 0.14 -2.21
CA ARG A 129 -7.72 0.58 -2.79
C ARG A 129 -7.39 1.71 -3.76
N GLU A 130 -7.40 1.44 -5.06
CA GLU A 130 -7.94 2.45 -5.96
C GLU A 130 -9.45 2.49 -5.67
N ALA A 131 -9.92 3.68 -5.32
CA ALA A 131 -11.35 4.00 -5.26
C ALA A 131 -11.92 4.09 -6.68
#